data_AF-A0A1I6BH61-F1
#
_entry.id   AF-A0A1I6BH61-F1
#
_cell.length_a   1.000
_cell.length_b   1.000
_cell.length_c   1.000
_cell.angle_alpha   90.00
_cell.angle_beta   90.00
_cell.angle_gamma   90.00
#
_symmetry.space_group_name_H-M   'P 1'
#
loop_
_entity.id
_entity.type
_entity.pdbx_description
1 polymer ?
#
loop_
_entity_poly.entity_id
_entity_poly.type
_entity_poly.pdbx_seq_one_letter_code
_entity_poly.pdbx_strand_id
1 'polypeptide(L)' 'MEPSLLRTEAGRQRAVAFALALTAGTPLSPGPAERALLDQFVRGDVDLDAMLARLNAVDEGDARPWNHAPEVSAACL' A
#
# COMPACT_ATOMS: atom_id res chain seq x y z
N MET A 1 9.53 8.62 -15.48
CA MET A 1 10.64 9.14 -14.64
C MET A 1 10.33 8.74 -13.22
N GLU A 2 11.01 7.72 -12.68
CA GLU A 2 10.87 7.43 -11.24
C GLU A 2 11.29 8.66 -10.42
N PRO A 3 10.50 9.02 -9.39
CA PRO A 3 10.85 10.13 -8.52
C PRO A 3 12.22 9.87 -7.90
N SER A 4 13.07 10.91 -7.88
CA SER A 4 14.47 10.83 -7.42
C SER A 4 14.63 10.20 -6.04
N LEU A 5 13.59 10.30 -5.20
CA LEU A 5 13.52 9.70 -3.87
C LEU A 5 13.54 8.16 -3.89
N LEU A 6 12.97 7.47 -4.89
CA LEU A 6 12.91 6.01 -4.90
C LEU A 6 14.18 5.34 -5.42
N ARG A 7 15.13 6.12 -5.95
CA ARG A 7 16.39 5.61 -6.50
C ARG A 7 17.39 5.17 -5.43
N THR A 8 17.28 5.72 -4.22
CA THR A 8 18.18 5.40 -3.11
C THR A 8 17.42 4.62 -2.05
N GLU A 9 18.10 3.69 -1.38
CA GLU A 9 17.52 2.95 -0.25
C GLU A 9 17.00 3.90 0.84
N ALA A 10 17.79 4.92 1.22
CA ALA A 10 17.37 5.91 2.21
C ALA A 10 16.10 6.68 1.79
N GLY A 11 15.95 6.98 0.49
CA GLY A 11 14.77 7.65 -0.01
C GLY A 11 13.55 6.71 -0.10
N ARG A 12 13.73 5.44 -0.49
CA ARG A 12 12.69 4.41 -0.39
C ARG A 12 12.24 4.19 1.05
N GLN A 13 13.18 4.10 1.99
CA GLN A 13 12.89 3.98 3.42
C GLN A 13 12.02 5.14 3.92
N ARG A 14 12.37 6.38 3.56
CA ARG A 14 11.56 7.56 3.92
C ARG A 14 10.17 7.53 3.31
N ALA A 15 10.05 7.14 2.04
CA ALA A 15 8.77 7.03 1.35
C ALA A 15 7.87 5.97 2.01
N VAL A 16 8.41 4.78 2.30
CA VAL A 16 7.69 3.71 2.99
C VAL A 16 7.29 4.12 4.40
N ALA A 17 8.20 4.72 5.18
CA ALA A 17 7.87 5.20 6.52
C ALA A 17 6.74 6.26 6.50
N PHE A 18 6.77 7.17 5.53
CA PHE A 18 5.69 8.15 5.34
C PHE A 18 4.36 7.47 4.99
N ALA A 19 4.35 6.53 4.04
CA ALA A 19 3.14 5.80 3.65
C ALA A 19 2.56 4.99 4.81
N LEU A 20 3.40 4.30 5.58
CA LEU A 20 2.98 3.55 6.78
C LEU A 20 2.37 4.45 7.84
N ALA A 21 2.96 5.63 8.07
CA ALA A 21 2.41 6.60 9.01
C ALA A 21 1.07 7.16 8.52
N LEU A 22 0.93 7.41 7.21
CA LEU A 22 -0.29 7.93 6.60
C LEU A 22 -1.46 6.93 6.67
N THR A 23 -1.20 5.63 6.48
CA THR A 23 -2.24 4.60 6.48
C THR A 23 -2.45 3.94 7.83
N ALA A 24 -1.71 4.33 8.87
CA ALA A 24 -1.84 3.80 10.22
C ALA A 24 -3.27 3.94 10.75
N GLY A 25 -3.83 2.83 11.26
CA GLY A 25 -5.20 2.81 11.81
C GLY A 25 -6.31 2.86 10.77
N THR A 26 -5.98 2.84 9.48
CA THR A 26 -6.95 2.76 8.39
C THR A 26 -7.03 1.33 7.83
N PRO A 27 -8.07 1.00 7.06
CA PRO A 27 -8.13 -0.27 6.32
C PRO A 27 -6.98 -0.45 5.32
N LEU A 28 -6.30 0.64 4.93
CA LEU A 28 -5.13 0.62 4.04
C LEU A 28 -3.82 0.34 4.80
N SER A 29 -3.88 0.07 6.10
CA SER A 29 -2.68 -0.27 6.87
C SER A 29 -2.16 -1.63 6.41
N PRO A 30 -0.91 -1.73 5.94
CA PRO A 30 -0.45 -2.96 5.31
C PRO A 30 -0.30 -4.07 6.34
N GLY A 31 -0.75 -5.26 5.94
CA GLY A 31 -0.60 -6.51 6.67
C GLY A 31 0.84 -7.07 6.64
N PRO A 32 1.09 -8.21 7.28
CA PRO A 32 2.44 -8.77 7.40
C PRO A 32 3.10 -9.11 6.04
N ALA A 33 2.33 -9.65 5.09
CA ALA A 33 2.84 -10.00 3.76
C ALA A 33 3.24 -8.77 2.95
N GLU A 34 2.40 -7.72 2.99
CA GLU A 34 2.66 -6.45 2.32
C GLU A 34 3.85 -5.72 2.94
N ARG A 35 4.00 -5.75 4.27
CA ARG A 35 5.18 -5.20 4.97
C ARG A 35 6.47 -5.88 4.54
N ALA A 36 6.47 -7.21 4.44
CA ALA A 36 7.65 -7.95 3.99
C ALA A 36 8.03 -7.60 2.53
N LEU A 37 7.05 -7.26 1.70
CA LEU A 37 7.28 -6.81 0.33
C LEU A 37 7.79 -5.36 0.28
N LEU A 38 7.25 -4.47 1.12
CA LEU A 38 7.77 -3.11 1.29
C LEU A 38 9.24 -3.13 1.76
N ASP A 39 9.61 -4.03 2.66
CA ASP A 39 11.01 -4.19 3.11
C ASP A 39 11.95 -4.69 1.99
N GLN A 40 11.46 -5.55 1.08
CA GLN A 40 12.21 -5.94 -0.12
C GLN A 40 12.42 -4.74 -1.05
N PHE A 41 11.38 -3.91 -1.24
CA PHE A 41 11.47 -2.70 -2.04
C PHE A 41 12.48 -1.71 -1.45
N VAL A 42 12.45 -1.47 -0.13
CA VAL A 42 13.43 -0.56 0.53
C VAL A 42 14.86 -1.00 0.23
N ARG A 43 15.17 -2.29 0.44
CA ARG A 43 16.48 -2.88 0.15
C ARG A 43 16.86 -2.87 -1.33
N GLY A 44 15.88 -2.71 -2.22
CA GLY A 44 16.08 -2.76 -3.67
C GLY A 44 16.09 -4.18 -4.24
N ASP A 45 15.61 -5.17 -3.47
CA ASP A 45 15.43 -6.55 -3.93
C ASP A 45 14.33 -6.65 -5.01
N VAL A 46 13.39 -5.70 -4.99
CA VAL A 46 12.36 -5.50 -6.01
C VAL A 46 12.27 -4.02 -6.37
N ASP A 47 11.94 -3.72 -7.62
CA ASP A 47 11.62 -2.36 -8.05
C ASP A 47 10.16 -2.00 -7.76
N LEU A 48 9.79 -0.75 -8.05
CA LEU A 48 8.46 -0.23 -7.79
C LEU A 48 7.37 -0.99 -8.57
N ASP A 49 7.62 -1.26 -9.85
CA ASP A 49 6.64 -1.91 -10.73
C ASP A 49 6.39 -3.37 -10.29
N ALA A 50 7.45 -4.10 -9.95
CA ALA A 50 7.36 -5.46 -9.44
C ALA A 50 6.68 -5.51 -8.06
N MET A 51 6.92 -4.52 -7.20
CA MET A 51 6.22 -4.39 -5.92
C MET A 51 4.73 -4.15 -6.13
N LEU A 52 4.34 -3.20 -6.99
CA LEU A 52 2.94 -2.88 -7.29
C LEU A 52 2.20 -4.07 -7.91
N ALA A 53 2.83 -4.78 -8.86
CA ALA A 53 2.25 -5.97 -9.46
C ALA A 53 1.96 -7.06 -8.42
N ARG A 54 2.86 -7.26 -7.45
CA ARG A 54 2.68 -8.24 -6.37
C ARG A 54 1.62 -7.81 -5.36
N LEU A 55 1.51 -6.52 -5.02
CA LEU A 55 0.45 -6.00 -4.15
C LEU A 55 -0.93 -6.18 -4.78
N ASN A 56 -1.08 -5.88 -6.07
CA ASN A 56 -2.34 -6.10 -6.79
C ASN A 56 -2.73 -7.58 -6.86
N ALA A 57 -1.75 -8.48 -7.06
CA ALA A 57 -2.02 -9.91 -7.04
C ALA A 57 -2.45 -10.44 -5.65
N VAL A 58 -2.02 -9.78 -4.56
CA VAL A 58 -2.47 -10.09 -3.20
C VAL A 58 -3.90 -9.62 -2.97
N ASP A 59 -4.28 -8.45 -3.50
CA ASP A 59 -5.66 -7.92 -3.46
C ASP A 59 -6.63 -8.79 -4.29
N GLU A 60 -6.20 -9.33 -5.43
CA GLU A 60 -7.00 -10.25 -6.24
C GLU A 60 -7.23 -11.62 -5.56
N GLY A 61 -6.35 -12.03 -4.64
CA GLY A 61 -6.48 -13.26 -3.85
C GLY A 61 -7.31 -13.10 -2.57
N ASP A 62 -7.42 -11.89 -2.03
CA ASP A 62 -8.33 -11.50 -0.96
C ASP A 62 -9.42 -10.61 -1.58
N ALA A 63 -10.31 -11.22 -2.39
CA ALA A 63 -11.50 -10.55 -2.88
C ALA A 63 -12.45 -10.23 -1.70
N ARG A 64 -12.05 -9.32 -0.83
CA ARG A 64 -12.98 -8.51 -0.08
C ARG A 64 -13.65 -7.65 -1.14
N PRO A 65 -14.97 -7.80 -1.33
CA PRO A 65 -15.66 -6.88 -2.20
C PRO A 65 -15.46 -5.49 -1.57
N TRP A 66 -14.71 -4.64 -2.25
CA TRP A 66 -14.72 -3.20 -2.03
C TRP A 66 -16.15 -2.74 -2.29
N ASN A 67 -17.04 -2.96 -1.32
CA ASN A 67 -18.46 -2.73 -1.52
C ASN A 67 -19.08 -2.06 -0.31
N HIS A 68 -19.68 -0.93 -0.65
CA HIS A 68 -20.56 -0.08 0.13
C HIS A 68 -19.89 0.69 1.28
N ALA A 69 -19.41 1.89 0.92
CA ALA A 69 -19.82 3.04 1.72
C ALA A 69 -21.34 2.93 1.95
N PRO A 70 -21.85 3.01 3.19
CA PRO A 70 -23.28 3.04 3.39
C PRO A 70 -23.80 4.27 2.65
N GLU A 71 -24.71 4.02 1.72
CA GLU A 71 -25.53 5.06 1.11
C GLU A 71 -26.03 5.95 2.26
N VAL A 72 -25.88 7.26 2.09
CA VAL A 72 -26.51 8.24 2.96
C VAL A 72 -27.99 7.88 2.97
N SER A 73 -28.42 7.23 4.04
CA SER A 73 -29.82 6.93 4.31
C SER A 73 -30.48 8.27 4.59
N ALA A 74 -30.86 8.97 3.52
CA ALA A 74 -31.80 10.08 3.55
C ALA A 74 -33.19 9.49 3.80
N ALA A 75 -33.36 8.95 5.01
CA ALA A 75 -34.63 8.53 5.57
C ALA A 75 -34.56 8.82 7.07
N CYS A 76 -34.63 10.10 7.41
CA CYS A 76 -35.05 10.60 8.72
C CYS A 76 -35.68 11.98 8.53
N LEU A 77 -37.02 11.96 8.58
CA LEU A 77 -37.98 13.04 8.88
C LEU A 77 -38.19 14.14 7.83
#